data_AF-X0ZHX4-F1
#
_entry.id   AF-X0ZHX4-F1
#
_cell.length_a   1.000
_cell.length_b   1.000
_cell.length_c   1.000
_cell.angle_alpha   90.00
_cell.angle_beta   90.00
_cell.angle_gamma   90.00
#
_symmetry.space_group_name_H-M   'P 1'
#
loop_
_entity.id
_entity.type
_entity.pdbx_description
1 polymer ?
#
loop_
_entity_poly.entity_id
_entity_poly.type
_entity_poly.pdbx_seq_one_letter_code
_entity_poly.pdbx_strand_id
1 'polypeptide(L)'
;MIANHAEKVGLKINEFSESFQKKLRTMTSHTSSVRNPLDTTFDMNLINYYINLPKVVMKSGEVDLIFMYGVFGFHDVLSKYLTNERISNNIDMEVEFSKIKENLGDILIRPTLKLSKRLSIPIIYINPENYSSPWSKKIKECGGTLFQFWDRPVRAVSKVCEYVEYKQKFSTEN
;
A
#
# COMPACT_ATOMS: atom_id res chain seq x y z
N MET A 1 14.60 -3.07 -2.94
CA MET A 1 14.34 -3.70 -4.26
C MET A 1 13.40 -2.89 -5.13
N ILE A 2 12.20 -2.50 -4.65
CA ILE A 2 11.30 -1.57 -5.35
C ILE A 2 11.99 -0.23 -5.61
N ALA A 3 12.47 0.44 -4.54
CA ALA A 3 13.14 1.75 -4.65
C ALA A 3 14.34 1.72 -5.60
N ASN A 4 15.29 0.80 -5.38
CA ASN A 4 16.45 0.60 -6.27
C ASN A 4 16.06 0.39 -7.75
N HIS A 5 14.97 -0.34 -8.03
CA HIS A 5 14.51 -0.49 -9.41
C HIS A 5 13.86 0.79 -9.93
N ALA A 6 13.08 1.48 -9.11
CA ALA A 6 12.44 2.75 -9.44
C ALA A 6 13.48 3.79 -9.86
N GLU A 7 14.55 3.94 -9.07
CA GLU A 7 15.67 4.84 -9.37
C GLU A 7 16.37 4.48 -10.68
N LYS A 8 16.61 3.17 -10.92
CA LYS A 8 17.23 2.70 -12.18
C LYS A 8 16.42 2.99 -13.43
N VAL A 9 15.10 3.13 -13.32
CA VAL A 9 14.21 3.47 -14.44
C VAL A 9 13.83 4.96 -14.45
N GLY A 10 14.51 5.79 -13.65
CA GLY A 10 14.36 7.25 -13.63
C GLY A 10 13.24 7.79 -12.73
N LEU A 11 12.54 6.94 -11.96
CA LEU A 11 11.60 7.40 -10.94
C LEU A 11 12.38 7.92 -9.73
N LYS A 12 11.88 9.00 -9.10
CA LYS A 12 12.53 9.64 -7.96
C LYS A 12 11.96 9.12 -6.64
N ILE A 13 12.81 8.65 -5.75
CA ILE A 13 12.46 8.23 -4.39
C ILE A 13 13.12 9.20 -3.41
N ASN A 14 12.49 10.37 -3.22
CA ASN A 14 13.00 11.37 -2.29
C ASN A 14 12.64 11.00 -0.86
N GLU A 15 13.54 11.28 0.09
CA GLU A 15 13.21 11.18 1.50
C GLU A 15 12.07 12.14 1.87
N PHE A 16 11.21 11.70 2.78
CA PHE A 16 10.17 12.55 3.35
C PHE A 16 10.76 13.70 4.17
N SER A 17 10.06 14.82 4.22
CA SER A 17 10.45 15.97 5.03
C SER A 17 10.55 15.60 6.52
N GLU A 18 11.44 16.26 7.26
CA GLU A 18 11.62 15.97 8.69
C GLU A 18 10.34 16.17 9.51
N SER A 19 9.53 17.17 9.15
CA SER A 19 8.23 17.43 9.78
C SER A 19 7.25 16.30 9.52
N PHE A 20 7.25 15.74 8.30
CA PHE A 20 6.41 14.60 7.97
C PHE A 20 6.90 13.30 8.62
N GLN A 21 8.22 13.07 8.65
CA GLN A 21 8.81 11.95 9.40
C GLN A 21 8.43 11.99 10.89
N LYS A 22 8.45 13.17 11.53
CA LYS A 22 8.00 13.35 12.93
C LYS A 22 6.54 12.92 13.12
N LYS A 23 5.66 13.26 12.17
CA LYS A 23 4.26 12.84 12.18
C LYS A 23 4.12 11.33 11.99
N LEU A 24 4.88 10.72 11.10
CA LEU A 24 4.83 9.26 10.88
C LEU A 24 5.28 8.48 12.12
N ARG A 25 6.22 9.00 12.90
CA ARG A 25 6.67 8.36 14.16
C ARG A 25 5.58 8.27 15.22
N THR A 26 4.55 9.11 15.19
CA THR A 26 3.43 9.01 16.15
C THR A 26 2.40 7.94 15.74
N MET A 27 2.53 7.40 14.53
CA MET A 27 1.61 6.41 13.94
C MET A 27 2.26 5.04 13.72
N THR A 28 3.55 4.90 14.02
CA THR A 28 4.35 3.71 13.73
C THR A 28 5.14 3.28 14.96
N SER A 29 5.59 2.03 14.98
CA SER A 29 6.44 1.54 16.07
C SER A 29 7.80 2.22 16.06
N HIS A 30 8.50 2.21 17.21
CA HIS A 30 9.85 2.75 17.31
C HIS A 30 10.89 2.04 16.42
N THR A 31 10.58 0.82 15.95
CA THR A 31 11.43 0.04 15.02
C THR A 31 11.17 0.36 13.55
N SER A 32 10.13 1.15 13.25
CA SER A 32 9.76 1.49 11.88
C SER A 32 10.74 2.48 11.25
N SER A 33 11.01 2.32 9.94
CA SER A 33 11.66 3.34 9.13
C SER A 33 10.61 4.29 8.57
N VAL A 34 10.59 5.53 9.05
CA VAL A 34 9.63 6.57 8.63
C VAL A 34 10.10 7.39 7.42
N ARG A 35 11.16 6.95 6.74
CA ARG A 35 11.66 7.59 5.51
C ARG A 35 10.86 7.11 4.30
N ASN A 36 11.33 7.40 3.09
CA ASN A 36 10.82 6.83 1.86
C ASN A 36 11.87 5.85 1.29
N PRO A 37 11.60 4.53 1.25
CA PRO A 37 10.34 3.86 1.58
C PRO A 37 9.99 3.87 3.07
N LEU A 38 8.68 3.95 3.34
CA LEU A 38 8.10 3.76 4.68
C LEU A 38 8.04 2.25 4.98
N ASP A 39 8.76 1.81 6.01
CA ASP A 39 8.77 0.42 6.48
C ASP A 39 8.20 0.37 7.90
N THR A 40 7.00 -0.19 8.03
CA THR A 40 6.29 -0.33 9.31
C THR A 40 6.71 -1.58 10.08
N THR A 41 7.71 -2.32 9.60
CA THR A 41 8.08 -3.64 10.10
C THR A 41 6.86 -4.57 10.12
N PHE A 42 6.68 -5.36 11.17
CA PHE A 42 5.47 -6.17 11.37
C PHE A 42 4.44 -5.37 12.17
N ASP A 43 3.51 -4.72 11.48
CA ASP A 43 2.39 -3.98 12.08
C ASP A 43 1.08 -4.79 11.95
N MET A 44 0.51 -5.20 13.09
CA MET A 44 -0.75 -5.93 13.17
C MET A 44 -1.98 -5.01 13.11
N ASN A 45 -1.80 -3.69 13.20
CA ASN A 45 -2.88 -2.72 13.05
C ASN A 45 -3.23 -2.54 11.57
N LEU A 46 -4.08 -3.43 11.05
CA LEU A 46 -4.47 -3.44 9.64
C LEU A 46 -5.16 -2.15 9.19
N ILE A 47 -5.93 -1.51 10.08
CA ILE A 47 -6.59 -0.23 9.78
C ILE A 47 -5.52 0.86 9.61
N ASN A 48 -4.51 0.88 10.48
CA ASN A 48 -3.40 1.80 10.33
C ASN A 48 -2.65 1.58 9.02
N TYR A 49 -2.29 0.32 8.75
CA TYR A 49 -1.53 -0.07 7.58
C TYR A 49 -2.27 0.20 6.27
N TYR A 50 -3.50 -0.29 6.10
CA TYR A 50 -4.25 -0.18 4.84
C TYR A 50 -4.93 1.17 4.62
N ILE A 51 -5.24 1.91 5.69
CA ILE A 51 -6.08 3.12 5.60
C ILE A 51 -5.32 4.34 6.09
N ASN A 52 -4.91 4.37 7.36
CA ASN A 52 -4.44 5.62 7.97
C ASN A 52 -3.10 6.09 7.40
N LEU A 53 -2.13 5.17 7.25
CA LEU A 53 -0.81 5.49 6.71
C LEU A 53 -0.90 5.92 5.24
N PRO A 54 -1.51 5.17 4.30
CA PRO A 54 -1.71 5.63 2.93
C PRO A 54 -2.45 6.97 2.87
N LYS A 55 -3.47 7.18 3.69
CA LYS A 55 -4.20 8.45 3.75
C LYS A 55 -3.31 9.62 4.17
N VAL A 56 -2.45 9.43 5.16
CA VAL A 56 -1.54 10.47 5.65
C VAL A 56 -0.44 10.75 4.63
N VAL A 57 0.08 9.71 3.96
CA VAL A 57 1.07 9.83 2.88
C VAL A 57 0.47 10.54 1.66
N MET A 58 -0.72 10.15 1.17
CA MET A 58 -1.38 10.85 0.06
C MET A 58 -1.67 12.32 0.37
N LYS A 59 -1.97 12.65 1.62
CA LYS A 59 -2.26 14.04 2.05
C LYS A 59 -1.01 14.87 2.38
N SER A 60 0.18 14.28 2.33
CA SER A 60 1.43 15.00 2.63
C SER A 60 1.78 16.04 1.55
N GLY A 61 1.35 15.80 0.31
CA GLY A 61 1.82 16.56 -0.86
C GLY A 61 3.23 16.19 -1.31
N GLU A 62 3.83 15.12 -0.74
CA GLU A 62 5.21 14.71 -1.02
C GLU A 62 5.32 13.51 -1.98
N VAL A 63 4.19 12.97 -2.46
CA VAL A 63 4.15 11.81 -3.36
C VAL A 63 3.16 12.00 -4.51
N ASP A 64 3.53 11.47 -5.68
CA ASP A 64 2.64 11.38 -6.84
C ASP A 64 1.98 10.00 -6.97
N LEU A 65 2.54 8.97 -6.34
CA LEU A 65 2.09 7.58 -6.41
C LEU A 65 2.55 6.79 -5.19
N ILE A 66 1.76 5.78 -4.79
CA ILE A 66 2.12 4.84 -3.71
C ILE A 66 2.25 3.42 -4.25
N PHE A 67 3.40 2.78 -4.00
CA PHE A 67 3.53 1.32 -4.06
C PHE A 67 3.34 0.74 -2.65
N MET A 68 2.28 -0.03 -2.45
CA MET A 68 1.99 -0.68 -1.18
C MET A 68 2.40 -2.15 -1.24
N TYR A 69 3.55 -2.46 -0.61
CA TYR A 69 4.14 -3.80 -0.63
C TYR A 69 3.75 -4.62 0.58
N GLY A 70 3.46 -5.91 0.38
CA GLY A 70 3.15 -6.81 1.49
C GLY A 70 1.70 -6.68 1.94
N VAL A 71 0.82 -6.41 0.99
CA VAL A 71 -0.62 -6.54 1.20
C VAL A 71 -1.03 -8.01 1.14
N PHE A 72 -0.55 -8.79 2.11
CA PHE A 72 -0.83 -10.22 2.21
C PHE A 72 -2.21 -10.47 2.82
N GLY A 73 -2.77 -11.63 2.49
CA GLY A 73 -4.04 -12.09 3.03
C GLY A 73 -3.88 -12.51 4.47
N PHE A 74 -4.06 -11.57 5.40
CA PHE A 74 -4.08 -11.89 6.83
C PHE A 74 -5.14 -12.93 7.20
N HIS A 75 -6.09 -13.28 6.32
CA HIS A 75 -7.09 -14.31 6.61
C HIS A 75 -6.48 -15.65 7.02
N ASP A 76 -5.46 -16.14 6.32
CA ASP A 76 -4.87 -17.47 6.60
C ASP A 76 -3.90 -17.43 7.78
N VAL A 77 -3.24 -16.30 7.98
CA VAL A 77 -2.27 -16.08 9.06
C VAL A 77 -3.00 -15.80 10.37
N LEU A 78 -3.99 -14.93 10.33
CA LEU A 78 -4.75 -14.50 11.49
C LEU A 78 -5.76 -15.55 11.93
N SER A 79 -6.35 -16.34 11.03
CA SER A 79 -7.17 -17.50 11.45
C SER A 79 -6.34 -18.54 12.22
N LYS A 80 -5.08 -18.75 11.84
CA LYS A 80 -4.13 -19.60 12.57
C LYS A 80 -3.65 -18.97 13.88
N TYR A 81 -3.49 -17.65 13.94
CA TYR A 81 -3.11 -16.96 15.17
C TYR A 81 -4.25 -16.83 16.17
N LEU A 82 -5.48 -16.62 15.69
CA LEU A 82 -6.68 -16.58 16.54
C LEU A 82 -7.03 -17.95 17.13
N THR A 83 -6.57 -19.04 16.53
CA THR A 83 -6.70 -20.39 17.09
C THR A 83 -5.58 -20.73 18.08
N ASN A 84 -4.60 -19.86 18.27
CA ASN A 84 -3.51 -20.03 19.22
C ASN A 84 -3.75 -19.14 20.46
N GLU A 85 -4.08 -19.76 21.59
CA GLU A 85 -4.44 -19.08 22.85
C GLU A 85 -3.37 -18.11 23.38
N ARG A 86 -2.08 -18.38 23.10
CA ARG A 86 -0.97 -17.50 23.51
C ARG A 86 -0.91 -16.21 22.70
N ILE A 87 -1.44 -16.25 21.48
CA ILE A 87 -1.38 -15.14 20.53
C ILE A 87 -2.71 -14.37 20.57
N SER A 88 -3.85 -15.07 20.59
CA SER A 88 -5.19 -14.46 20.62
C SER A 88 -5.37 -13.44 21.76
N ASN A 89 -4.82 -13.74 22.94
CA ASN A 89 -4.96 -12.88 24.13
C ASN A 89 -4.13 -11.58 24.06
N ASN A 90 -3.21 -11.48 23.11
CA ASN A 90 -2.38 -10.29 22.89
C ASN A 90 -2.76 -9.54 21.61
N ILE A 91 -3.77 -10.01 20.89
CA ILE A 91 -4.29 -9.33 19.72
C ILE A 91 -5.39 -8.37 20.16
N ASP A 92 -5.09 -7.07 20.10
CA ASP A 92 -6.02 -6.00 20.43
C ASP A 92 -7.02 -5.80 19.28
N MET A 93 -7.95 -6.75 19.15
CA MET A 93 -9.01 -6.73 18.15
C MET A 93 -10.36 -6.73 18.87
N GLU A 94 -10.65 -5.59 19.49
CA GLU A 94 -11.90 -5.32 20.23
C GLU A 94 -13.17 -5.43 19.37
N VAL A 95 -13.09 -5.66 18.05
CA VAL A 95 -14.26 -5.73 17.17
C VAL A 95 -14.20 -6.92 16.20
N GLU A 96 -14.86 -8.00 16.58
CA GLU A 96 -15.56 -9.00 15.76
C GLU A 96 -14.93 -9.41 14.40
N PHE A 97 -13.86 -10.21 14.45
CA PHE A 97 -13.37 -10.93 13.26
C PHE A 97 -14.41 -11.83 12.59
N SER A 98 -15.42 -12.28 13.35
CA SER A 98 -16.53 -13.08 12.85
C SER A 98 -17.45 -12.32 11.90
N LYS A 99 -17.67 -11.01 12.08
CA LYS A 99 -18.48 -10.18 11.18
C LYS A 99 -17.69 -9.59 10.01
N ILE A 100 -16.35 -9.60 10.11
CA ILE A 100 -15.43 -8.98 9.15
C ILE A 100 -15.09 -9.88 7.94
N LYS A 101 -15.31 -11.20 8.03
CA LYS A 101 -14.86 -12.17 7.01
C LYS A 101 -15.30 -11.86 5.58
N GLU A 102 -16.53 -11.39 5.36
CA GLU A 102 -17.06 -11.19 4.00
C GLU A 102 -16.72 -9.82 3.39
N ASN A 103 -16.51 -8.80 4.25
CA ASN A 103 -16.38 -7.40 3.82
C ASN A 103 -15.00 -6.79 4.10
N LEU A 104 -13.98 -7.59 4.45
CA LEU A 104 -12.66 -7.07 4.81
C LEU A 104 -12.04 -6.18 3.71
N GLY A 105 -12.19 -6.55 2.44
CA GLY A 105 -11.73 -5.69 1.33
C GLY A 105 -12.52 -4.38 1.20
N ASP A 106 -13.81 -4.40 1.49
CA ASP A 106 -14.65 -3.21 1.48
C ASP A 106 -14.29 -2.25 2.62
N ILE A 107 -13.80 -2.79 3.73
CA ILE A 107 -13.33 -2.03 4.91
C ILE A 107 -11.90 -1.52 4.70
N LEU A 108 -10.97 -2.37 4.23
CA LEU A 108 -9.55 -2.03 4.18
C LEU A 108 -9.10 -1.42 2.85
N ILE A 109 -9.63 -1.88 1.72
CA ILE A 109 -9.14 -1.51 0.39
C ILE A 109 -9.95 -0.35 -0.20
N ARG A 110 -11.29 -0.45 -0.18
CA ARG A 110 -12.14 0.56 -0.83
C ARG A 110 -11.98 1.98 -0.30
N PRO A 111 -11.79 2.24 1.02
CA PRO A 111 -11.62 3.61 1.49
C PRO A 111 -10.37 4.28 0.90
N THR A 112 -9.27 3.53 0.82
CA THR A 112 -8.00 4.01 0.28
C THR A 112 -8.07 4.18 -1.24
N LEU A 113 -8.75 3.29 -1.96
CA LEU A 113 -9.01 3.47 -3.39
C LEU A 113 -9.91 4.69 -3.69
N LYS A 114 -10.97 4.89 -2.90
CA LYS A 114 -11.83 6.09 -3.02
C LYS A 114 -11.03 7.36 -2.77
N LEU A 115 -10.15 7.36 -1.77
CA LEU A 115 -9.28 8.49 -1.48
C LEU A 115 -8.27 8.73 -2.60
N SER A 116 -7.62 7.66 -3.09
CA SER A 116 -6.68 7.69 -4.22
C SER A 116 -7.32 8.36 -5.43
N LYS A 117 -8.55 7.95 -5.79
CA LYS A 117 -9.32 8.58 -6.88
C LYS A 117 -9.63 10.05 -6.62
N ARG A 118 -10.03 10.41 -5.39
CA ARG A 118 -10.37 11.79 -5.03
C ARG A 118 -9.18 12.73 -5.06
N LEU A 119 -8.00 12.25 -4.66
CA LEU A 119 -6.77 13.04 -4.61
C LEU A 119 -5.94 12.93 -5.90
N SER A 120 -6.35 12.11 -6.87
CA SER A 120 -5.59 11.81 -8.08
C SER A 120 -4.18 11.28 -7.81
N ILE A 121 -4.00 10.54 -6.71
CA ILE A 121 -2.73 9.90 -6.33
C ILE A 121 -2.94 8.39 -6.42
N PRO A 122 -2.47 7.69 -7.47
CA PRO A 122 -2.66 6.27 -7.63
C PRO A 122 -2.00 5.46 -6.50
N ILE A 123 -2.67 4.40 -6.07
CA ILE A 123 -2.09 3.37 -5.21
C ILE A 123 -2.04 2.05 -5.96
N ILE A 124 -0.86 1.44 -5.98
CA ILE A 124 -0.61 0.14 -6.61
C ILE A 124 -0.22 -0.86 -5.52
N TYR A 125 -0.94 -1.96 -5.48
CA TYR A 125 -0.77 -3.03 -4.51
C TYR A 125 0.22 -4.08 -5.02
N ILE A 126 1.03 -4.60 -4.11
CA ILE A 126 1.98 -5.69 -4.39
C ILE A 126 1.75 -6.81 -3.38
N ASN A 127 1.24 -7.94 -3.86
CA ASN A 127 1.03 -9.15 -3.08
C ASN A 127 1.81 -10.33 -3.70
N PRO A 128 2.96 -10.74 -3.11
CA PRO A 128 3.72 -11.92 -3.55
C PRO A 128 2.94 -13.24 -3.62
N GLU A 129 1.79 -13.36 -2.95
CA GLU A 129 0.90 -14.51 -3.10
C GLU A 129 0.39 -14.66 -4.54
N ASN A 130 -0.06 -15.88 -4.88
CA ASN A 130 -0.67 -16.13 -6.18
C ASN A 130 -1.90 -15.22 -6.39
N TYR A 131 -2.14 -14.75 -7.62
CA TYR A 131 -3.34 -14.01 -8.00
C TYR A 131 -4.66 -14.77 -7.74
N SER A 132 -4.59 -16.09 -7.57
CA SER A 132 -5.71 -16.95 -7.18
C SER A 132 -5.99 -16.92 -5.66
N SER A 133 -5.10 -16.35 -4.85
CA SER A 133 -5.30 -16.26 -3.40
C SER A 133 -6.57 -15.45 -3.07
N PRO A 134 -7.30 -15.81 -1.99
CA PRO A 134 -8.53 -15.10 -1.62
C PRO A 134 -8.33 -13.59 -1.49
N TRP A 135 -7.21 -13.16 -0.92
CA TRP A 135 -6.92 -11.75 -0.73
C TRP A 135 -6.55 -11.03 -2.02
N SER A 136 -5.74 -11.66 -2.89
CA SER A 136 -5.46 -11.13 -4.22
C SER A 136 -6.73 -10.95 -5.04
N LYS A 137 -7.68 -11.90 -4.97
CA LYS A 137 -9.00 -11.77 -5.60
C LYS A 137 -9.77 -10.60 -5.02
N LYS A 138 -9.86 -10.48 -3.69
CA LYS A 138 -10.59 -9.40 -3.02
C LYS A 138 -10.02 -8.01 -3.36
N ILE A 139 -8.70 -7.83 -3.41
CA ILE A 139 -8.08 -6.55 -3.82
C ILE A 139 -8.53 -6.17 -5.24
N LYS A 140 -8.51 -7.13 -6.17
CA LYS A 140 -8.95 -6.92 -7.57
C LYS A 140 -10.45 -6.62 -7.66
N GLU A 141 -11.30 -7.32 -6.92
CA GLU A 141 -12.75 -7.08 -6.85
C GLU A 141 -13.08 -5.68 -6.30
N CYS A 142 -12.25 -5.15 -5.39
CA CYS A 142 -12.38 -3.78 -4.92
C CYS A 142 -11.96 -2.74 -5.98
N GLY A 143 -11.33 -3.16 -7.09
CA GLY A 143 -10.81 -2.31 -8.15
C GLY A 143 -9.33 -1.93 -7.98
N GLY A 144 -8.59 -2.63 -7.11
CA GLY A 144 -7.17 -2.37 -6.88
C GLY A 144 -6.28 -2.82 -8.03
N THR A 145 -5.30 -2.00 -8.40
CA THR A 145 -4.23 -2.41 -9.31
C THR A 145 -3.25 -3.28 -8.53
N LEU A 146 -3.16 -4.56 -8.89
CA LEU A 146 -2.38 -5.55 -8.14
C LEU A 146 -1.30 -6.20 -9.01
N PHE A 147 -0.08 -6.21 -8.49
CA PHE A 147 1.03 -6.99 -9.05
C PHE A 147 1.50 -8.04 -8.05
N GLN A 148 1.94 -9.19 -8.56
CA GLN A 148 2.50 -10.23 -7.70
C GLN A 148 3.91 -9.87 -7.23
N PHE A 149 4.77 -9.45 -8.16
CA PHE A 149 6.18 -9.17 -7.90
C PHE A 149 6.48 -7.68 -7.97
N TRP A 150 7.40 -7.27 -7.11
CA TRP A 150 7.80 -5.89 -6.83
C TRP A 150 8.43 -5.13 -8.00
N ASP A 151 8.94 -5.81 -9.01
CA ASP A 151 9.63 -5.21 -10.15
C ASP A 151 8.66 -4.77 -11.26
N ARG A 152 7.57 -5.52 -11.44
CA ARG A 152 6.54 -5.26 -12.45
C ARG A 152 5.82 -3.91 -12.32
N PRO A 153 5.37 -3.46 -11.12
CA PRO A 153 4.67 -2.18 -11.00
C PRO A 153 5.60 -1.00 -11.34
N VAL A 154 6.89 -1.09 -11.00
CA VAL A 154 7.90 -0.09 -11.35
C VAL A 154 8.04 0.04 -12.87
N ARG A 155 8.20 -1.09 -13.57
CA ARG A 155 8.27 -1.11 -15.05
C ARG A 155 7.01 -0.54 -15.69
N ALA A 156 5.83 -0.91 -15.16
CA ALA A 156 4.55 -0.43 -15.68
C ALA A 156 4.44 1.10 -15.56
N VAL A 157 4.76 1.65 -14.37
CA VAL A 157 4.73 3.10 -14.14
C VAL A 157 5.76 3.83 -15.03
N SER A 158 6.98 3.30 -15.15
CA SER A 158 8.00 3.87 -16.04
C SER A 158 7.50 3.98 -17.49
N LYS A 159 6.82 2.96 -18.02
CA LYS A 159 6.21 3.02 -19.37
C LYS A 159 5.06 4.01 -19.49
N VAL A 160 4.28 4.22 -18.43
CA VAL A 160 3.28 5.27 -18.40
C VAL A 160 3.95 6.65 -18.47
N CYS A 161 5.02 6.88 -17.70
CA CYS A 161 5.79 8.13 -17.76
C CYS A 161 6.36 8.38 -19.17
N GLU A 162 7.02 7.38 -19.77
CA GLU A 162 7.55 7.46 -21.14
C GLU A 162 6.45 7.82 -22.16
N TYR A 163 5.26 7.23 -22.02
CA TYR A 163 4.14 7.52 -22.91
C TYR A 163 3.59 8.94 -22.73
N VAL A 164 3.54 9.45 -21.49
CA VAL A 164 3.14 10.83 -21.20
C VAL A 164 4.13 11.81 -21.83
N GLU A 165 5.44 11.58 -21.65
CA GLU A 165 6.48 12.40 -22.28
C GLU A 165 6.41 12.35 -23.80
N TYR A 166 6.18 11.17 -24.38
CA TYR A 166 5.95 11.01 -25.81
C TYR A 166 4.77 11.86 -26.28
N LYS A 167 3.60 11.75 -25.62
CA LYS A 167 2.41 12.54 -25.98
C LYS A 167 2.64 14.05 -25.88
N GLN A 168 3.39 14.51 -24.88
CA GLN A 168 3.67 15.94 -24.69
C GLN A 168 4.46 16.53 -25.87
N LYS A 169 5.40 15.78 -26.45
CA LYS A 169 6.17 16.23 -27.62
C LYS A 169 5.28 16.56 -28.83
N PHE A 170 4.18 15.84 -29.00
CA PHE A 170 3.22 16.06 -30.09
C PHE A 170 2.03 16.94 -29.72
N SER A 171 1.91 17.34 -28.44
CA SER A 171 0.81 18.22 -28.00
C SER A 171 1.15 19.71 -28.15
N THR A 172 2.43 20.04 -28.36
CA THR A 172 2.94 21.40 -28.60
C THR A 172 2.89 21.83 -30.08
N GLU A 173 2.39 20.99 -30.99
CA GLU A 173 2.26 21.29 -32.44
C GLU A 173 0.85 21.77 -32.85
N ASN A 174 -0.04 22.12 -31.91
CA ASN A 174 -1.34 22.73 -32.19
C ASN A 174 -1.55 24.04 -31.42
#